data_AF-B5HJC7-F1
#
_entry.id   AF-B5HJC7-F1
#
_cell.length_a   1.000
_cell.length_b   1.000
_cell.length_c   1.000
_cell.angle_alpha   90.00
_cell.angle_beta   90.00
_cell.angle_gamma   90.00
#
_symmetry.space_group_name_H-M   'P 1'
#
loop_
_entity.id
_entity.type
_entity.pdbx_description
1 polymer ?
#
loop_
_entity_poly.entity_id
_entity_poly.type
_entity_poly.pdbx_seq_one_letter_code
_entity_poly.pdbx_strand_id
1 'polypeptide(L)'
;MPEVPPEFGADGAGRCGSGPGAAGPYLPRGTPAPRRRIDERARVPSGDRMGRRPGAQRGQHLTCTGPSVACMTKKTADVTWPRANARRLARQGLTAPGTPRLTAPAAVAGAMLGAHAQVLSAGELSVALRLPPGATRADVRHALWTDRTLVKTYGPRGTVHLLPTADLPMWTGALSAVPAGKNPWPDGVRMTPGQTDEVVAAVRDALAGEPLTVDELTEAIVARTGAWAGERVMEAFQDKWPRWRQVTHTAAHRGALAFGPNRGRNVTYTSPGITPMDGQDALPALVHRYLRAYGPATPGDFARWLGAPPAWAARLFTDLAAGDRITEVTFEGAPAWVARGDASFPDREPARGVRLLPYF
;
A
#
# COMPACT_ATOMS: atom_id res chain seq x y z
N MET A 1 20.89 -62.07 27.21
CA MET A 1 20.72 -60.61 27.08
C MET A 1 21.23 -60.24 25.71
N PRO A 2 20.35 -60.13 24.70
CA PRO A 2 20.76 -60.08 23.31
C PRO A 2 21.09 -58.63 22.89
N GLU A 3 22.21 -58.50 22.19
CA GLU A 3 22.65 -57.30 21.49
C GLU A 3 21.93 -57.17 20.14
N VAL A 4 21.68 -55.93 19.78
CA VAL A 4 20.92 -55.46 18.61
C VAL A 4 21.78 -55.57 17.33
N PRO A 5 21.27 -56.12 16.21
CA PRO A 5 21.94 -56.06 14.92
C PRO A 5 21.53 -54.81 14.09
N PRO A 6 22.28 -54.48 13.00
CA PRO A 6 22.46 -53.12 12.51
C PRO A 6 21.52 -52.69 11.37
N GLU A 7 21.39 -51.37 11.21
CA GLU A 7 20.73 -50.68 10.11
C GLU A 7 21.49 -50.81 8.78
N PHE A 8 20.83 -51.41 7.77
CA PHE A 8 20.98 -51.06 6.35
C PHE A 8 19.84 -50.07 6.04
N GLY A 9 19.92 -49.06 5.20
CA GLY A 9 20.79 -48.72 4.07
C GLY A 9 19.95 -47.79 3.18
N ALA A 10 20.59 -46.79 2.58
CA ALA A 10 19.98 -45.73 1.78
C ALA A 10 19.14 -46.25 0.59
N ASP A 11 18.01 -45.60 0.30
CA ASP A 11 17.74 -44.98 -1.01
C ASP A 11 16.30 -44.43 -1.08
N GLY A 12 16.13 -43.23 -1.64
CA GLY A 12 14.81 -42.68 -1.89
C GLY A 12 14.80 -41.17 -2.10
N ALA A 13 15.40 -40.72 -3.19
CA ALA A 13 15.24 -39.36 -3.72
C ALA A 13 13.75 -39.04 -3.98
N GLY A 14 13.07 -38.48 -2.97
CA GLY A 14 11.71 -37.98 -3.06
C GLY A 14 11.69 -36.52 -3.47
N ARG A 15 11.30 -36.27 -4.72
CA ARG A 15 11.01 -34.93 -5.27
C ARG A 15 10.13 -34.12 -4.31
N CYS A 16 10.65 -33.02 -3.77
CA CYS A 16 9.86 -32.03 -3.06
C CYS A 16 8.90 -31.35 -4.05
N GLY A 17 7.63 -31.79 -4.00
CA GLY A 17 6.52 -31.15 -4.71
C GLY A 17 6.32 -29.73 -4.20
N SER A 18 6.43 -28.78 -5.13
CA SER A 18 6.00 -27.39 -5.04
C SER A 18 4.54 -27.30 -4.61
N GLY A 19 4.28 -26.71 -3.43
CA GLY A 19 2.93 -26.42 -2.94
C GLY A 19 2.24 -25.31 -3.76
N PRO A 20 0.90 -25.32 -3.86
CA PRO A 20 0.17 -24.37 -4.68
C PRO A 20 0.18 -22.97 -4.05
N GLY A 21 0.69 -22.01 -4.81
CA GLY A 21 0.91 -20.63 -4.42
C GLY A 21 -0.38 -19.81 -4.33
N ALA A 22 -0.38 -18.88 -3.39
CA ALA A 22 -1.30 -17.75 -3.34
C ALA A 22 -0.94 -16.75 -4.46
N ALA A 23 -1.29 -17.07 -5.71
CA ALA A 23 -1.18 -16.15 -6.83
C ALA A 23 -2.41 -15.22 -6.85
N GLY A 24 -2.22 -13.95 -6.50
CA GLY A 24 -3.16 -12.89 -6.90
C GLY A 24 -2.98 -12.59 -8.41
N PRO A 25 -3.98 -12.03 -9.10
CA PRO A 25 -3.91 -11.83 -10.54
C PRO A 25 -2.82 -10.81 -10.89
N TYR A 26 -1.84 -11.27 -11.67
CA TYR A 26 -0.87 -10.44 -12.37
C TYR A 26 -1.56 -9.88 -13.62
N LEU A 27 -1.89 -8.59 -13.64
CA LEU A 27 -2.40 -7.92 -14.83
C LEU A 27 -1.24 -7.66 -15.82
N PRO A 28 -1.32 -8.07 -17.10
CA PRO A 28 -0.27 -7.80 -18.06
C PRO A 28 -0.23 -6.31 -18.40
N ARG A 29 0.98 -5.72 -18.37
CA ARG A 29 1.22 -4.35 -18.85
C ARG A 29 1.05 -4.34 -20.37
N GLY A 30 0.15 -3.50 -20.87
CA GLY A 30 0.02 -3.23 -22.30
C GLY A 30 1.26 -2.56 -22.87
N THR A 31 1.72 -3.05 -24.00
CA THR A 31 2.78 -2.47 -24.85
C THR A 31 2.36 -1.09 -25.36
N PRO A 32 3.24 -0.08 -25.41
CA PRO A 32 2.88 1.24 -25.92
C PRO A 32 2.75 1.22 -27.44
N ALA A 33 1.63 1.73 -27.96
CA ALA A 33 1.42 1.96 -29.39
C ALA A 33 2.28 3.13 -29.90
N PRO A 34 2.75 3.09 -31.17
CA PRO A 34 3.64 4.11 -31.71
C PRO A 34 2.92 5.43 -32.03
N ARG A 35 3.62 6.54 -31.75
CA ARG A 35 3.19 7.92 -32.01
C ARG A 35 3.01 8.17 -33.51
N ARG A 36 1.82 8.61 -33.94
CA ARG A 36 1.60 9.12 -35.31
C ARG A 36 2.09 10.56 -35.44
N ARG A 37 2.89 10.79 -36.49
CA ARG A 37 3.26 12.09 -37.06
C ARG A 37 2.01 12.91 -37.38
N ILE A 38 2.01 14.20 -37.05
CA ILE A 38 1.12 15.20 -37.62
C ILE A 38 1.88 15.81 -38.79
N ASP A 39 1.33 15.68 -39.99
CA ASP A 39 1.81 16.33 -41.21
C ASP A 39 0.98 17.59 -41.48
N GLU A 40 1.66 18.60 -42.01
CA GLU A 40 1.15 19.93 -42.34
C GLU A 40 0.23 19.95 -43.59
N ARG A 41 -0.51 21.05 -43.71
CA ARG A 41 -1.14 21.68 -44.89
C ARG A 41 -2.64 21.41 -45.11
N ALA A 42 -3.44 22.47 -44.98
CA ALA A 42 -4.15 23.08 -46.12
C ALA A 42 -4.90 24.38 -45.75
N ARG A 43 -4.44 25.48 -46.39
CA ARG A 43 -5.13 26.60 -47.05
C ARG A 43 -6.31 27.38 -46.39
N VAL A 44 -6.11 28.69 -46.52
CA VAL A 44 -6.98 29.88 -46.32
C VAL A 44 -8.21 29.90 -47.26
N PRO A 45 -9.22 30.75 -47.01
CA PRO A 45 -9.24 32.02 -47.77
C PRO A 45 -9.62 33.29 -46.96
N SER A 46 -9.21 34.37 -47.62
CA SER A 46 -9.17 35.82 -47.37
C SER A 46 -10.49 36.57 -47.12
N GLY A 47 -10.39 37.74 -46.48
CA GLY A 47 -11.44 38.78 -46.51
C GLY A 47 -11.15 40.03 -45.64
N ASP A 48 -10.37 40.97 -46.18
CA ASP A 48 -10.50 42.45 -46.13
C ASP A 48 -11.02 43.21 -44.88
N ARG A 49 -10.19 44.11 -44.32
CA ARG A 49 -10.30 45.60 -44.42
C ARG A 49 -9.40 46.35 -43.40
N MET A 50 -8.32 46.93 -43.94
CA MET A 50 -8.00 48.37 -43.97
C MET A 50 -8.24 49.24 -42.70
N GLY A 51 -7.20 49.92 -42.21
CA GLY A 51 -7.39 51.14 -41.39
C GLY A 51 -6.23 51.64 -40.51
N ARG A 52 -5.27 52.32 -41.14
CA ARG A 52 -4.26 53.29 -40.64
C ARG A 52 -4.22 53.73 -39.15
N ARG A 53 -2.99 53.70 -38.61
CA ARG A 53 -2.40 54.55 -37.54
C ARG A 53 -2.35 56.05 -37.96
N PRO A 54 -2.29 57.07 -37.05
CA PRO A 54 -1.09 57.32 -36.20
C PRO A 54 -1.27 58.05 -34.85
N GLY A 55 -0.23 57.97 -34.01
CA GLY A 55 0.33 59.16 -33.34
C GLY A 55 -0.04 59.50 -31.89
N ALA A 56 0.91 59.22 -30.99
CA ALA A 56 1.50 60.13 -29.99
C ALA A 56 0.95 60.27 -28.54
N GLN A 57 1.95 60.35 -27.64
CA GLN A 57 2.06 61.06 -26.35
C GLN A 57 1.95 60.29 -25.01
N ARG A 58 3.13 60.14 -24.40
CA ARG A 58 3.55 60.39 -23.00
C ARG A 58 2.49 60.38 -21.89
N GLY A 59 2.71 59.50 -20.90
CA GLY A 59 2.05 59.50 -19.60
C GLY A 59 2.85 58.74 -18.53
N GLN A 60 3.86 59.43 -17.99
CA GLN A 60 4.42 59.41 -16.63
C GLN A 60 4.41 58.12 -15.77
N HIS A 61 5.62 57.75 -15.33
CA HIS A 61 5.94 56.88 -14.19
C HIS A 61 5.13 57.21 -12.93
N LEU A 62 4.45 56.19 -12.40
CA LEU A 62 4.10 56.09 -10.98
C LEU A 62 4.88 54.93 -10.38
N THR A 63 5.98 55.26 -9.71
CA THR A 63 6.73 54.35 -8.84
C THR A 63 5.95 54.15 -7.55
N CYS A 64 5.25 53.02 -7.44
CA CYS A 64 4.71 52.55 -6.17
C CYS A 64 5.84 51.87 -5.38
N THR A 65 6.55 52.64 -4.55
CA THR A 65 7.41 52.12 -3.48
C THR A 65 6.53 51.68 -2.31
N GLY A 66 6.02 50.45 -2.39
CA GLY A 66 5.48 49.73 -1.24
C GLY A 66 6.59 48.93 -0.54
N PRO A 67 6.55 48.74 0.79
CA PRO A 67 7.56 47.96 1.48
C PRO A 67 7.56 46.54 0.95
N SER A 68 8.71 46.11 0.43
CA SER A 68 8.98 44.72 0.08
C SER A 68 8.69 43.87 1.32
N VAL A 69 7.59 43.13 1.28
CA VAL A 69 7.37 42.02 2.20
C VAL A 69 8.49 41.05 1.89
N ALA A 70 9.56 41.10 2.69
CA ALA A 70 10.60 40.09 2.66
C ALA A 70 9.90 38.75 2.88
N CYS A 71 9.69 38.03 1.78
CA CYS A 71 9.33 36.62 1.82
C CYS A 71 10.46 35.96 2.59
N MET A 72 10.25 35.76 3.90
CA MET A 72 11.15 34.96 4.72
C MET A 72 11.09 33.57 4.10
N THR A 73 12.05 33.29 3.22
CA THR A 73 12.31 31.96 2.71
C THR A 73 12.67 31.13 3.94
N LYS A 74 11.67 30.41 4.48
CA LYS A 74 11.90 29.37 5.48
C LYS A 74 12.99 28.50 4.88
N LYS A 75 14.17 28.52 5.49
CA LYS A 75 15.31 27.71 5.05
C LYS A 75 14.90 26.25 5.21
N THR A 76 14.43 25.66 4.12
CA THR A 76 14.05 24.24 4.07
C THR A 76 15.29 23.41 4.34
N ALA A 77 15.16 22.36 5.14
CA ALA A 77 16.28 21.45 5.39
C ALA A 77 16.72 20.82 4.07
N ASP A 78 18.03 20.82 3.80
CA ASP A 78 18.60 20.17 2.62
C ASP A 78 19.02 18.73 2.98
N VAL A 79 18.38 17.77 2.31
CA VAL A 79 18.45 16.34 2.61
C VAL A 79 19.03 15.60 1.41
N THR A 80 19.98 14.71 1.68
CA THR A 80 20.60 13.83 0.68
C THR A 80 20.14 12.38 0.85
N TRP A 81 20.32 11.55 -0.17
CA TRP A 81 20.05 10.12 -0.17
C TRP A 81 20.73 9.40 1.00
N PRO A 82 22.04 9.59 1.29
CA PRO A 82 22.68 8.99 2.46
C PRO A 82 21.96 9.32 3.78
N ARG A 83 21.58 10.59 4.00
CA ARG A 83 20.86 11.02 5.22
C ARG A 83 19.46 10.42 5.29
N ALA A 84 18.71 10.45 4.20
CA ALA A 84 17.38 9.87 4.12
C ALA A 84 17.41 8.35 4.35
N ASN A 85 18.36 7.64 3.73
CA ASN A 85 18.50 6.20 3.84
C ASN A 85 18.94 5.78 5.24
N ALA A 86 19.93 6.46 5.85
CA ALA A 86 20.32 6.19 7.23
C ALA A 86 19.14 6.32 8.20
N ARG A 87 18.30 7.36 8.02
CA ARG A 87 17.08 7.56 8.81
C ARG A 87 16.04 6.46 8.59
N ARG A 88 15.74 6.11 7.34
CA ARG A 88 14.79 5.04 6.99
C ARG A 88 15.22 3.69 7.58
N LEU A 89 16.50 3.34 7.43
CA LEU A 89 17.06 2.11 8.00
C LEU A 89 16.96 2.09 9.52
N ALA A 90 17.27 3.21 10.20
CA ALA A 90 17.15 3.30 11.65
C ALA A 90 15.70 3.13 12.12
N ARG A 91 14.74 3.75 11.44
CA ARG A 91 13.31 3.66 11.78
C ARG A 91 12.74 2.27 11.55
N GLN A 92 13.22 1.59 10.52
CA GLN A 92 12.76 0.25 10.16
C GLN A 92 13.57 -0.86 10.84
N GLY A 93 14.36 -0.55 11.87
CA GLY A 93 15.09 -1.56 12.65
C GLY A 93 16.21 -2.26 11.87
N LEU A 94 16.78 -1.63 10.84
CA LEU A 94 17.80 -2.21 9.96
C LEU A 94 19.23 -1.73 10.24
N THR A 95 19.41 -0.81 11.20
CA THR A 95 20.74 -0.38 11.68
C THR A 95 21.48 -1.51 12.40
N ALA A 96 22.74 -1.27 12.80
CA ALA A 96 23.67 -2.28 13.30
C ALA A 96 23.04 -3.27 14.31
N PRO A 97 23.43 -4.56 14.27
CA PRO A 97 22.95 -5.56 15.23
C PRO A 97 23.27 -5.12 16.67
N GLY A 98 22.31 -5.25 17.59
CA GLY A 98 22.53 -5.01 19.03
C GLY A 98 21.87 -3.77 19.63
N THR A 99 21.22 -2.91 18.83
CA THR A 99 20.36 -1.83 19.35
C THR A 99 18.92 -1.96 18.85
N PRO A 100 18.17 -3.02 19.22
CA PRO A 100 16.78 -3.15 18.80
C PRO A 100 15.95 -2.05 19.47
N ARG A 101 15.52 -1.06 18.68
CA ARG A 101 14.50 -0.08 19.09
C ARG A 101 13.09 -0.66 19.09
N LEU A 102 12.90 -1.78 18.38
CA LEU A 102 11.63 -2.44 18.18
C LEU A 102 11.76 -3.86 18.73
N THR A 103 10.96 -4.17 19.75
CA THR A 103 11.01 -5.45 20.46
C THR A 103 9.80 -6.34 20.18
N ALA A 104 8.76 -5.80 19.55
CA ALA A 104 7.52 -6.52 19.26
C ALA A 104 7.24 -6.60 17.74
N PRO A 105 6.74 -7.75 17.22
CA PRO A 105 6.38 -7.91 15.80
C PRO A 105 5.43 -6.83 15.28
N ALA A 106 4.43 -6.43 16.08
CA ALA A 106 3.51 -5.35 15.74
C ALA A 106 4.21 -3.98 15.63
N ALA A 107 5.19 -3.68 16.50
CA ALA A 107 5.95 -2.44 16.40
C ALA A 107 6.81 -2.40 15.13
N VAL A 108 7.40 -3.54 14.73
CA VAL A 108 8.12 -3.68 13.47
C VAL A 108 7.21 -3.47 12.26
N ALA A 109 6.06 -4.17 12.22
CA ALA A 109 5.10 -4.00 11.14
C ALA A 109 4.59 -2.55 11.05
N GLY A 110 4.35 -1.89 12.19
CA GLY A 110 3.96 -0.48 12.25
C GLY A 110 5.05 0.46 11.73
N ALA A 111 6.32 0.22 12.06
CA ALA A 111 7.45 1.01 11.58
C ALA A 111 7.67 0.89 10.07
N MET A 112 7.31 -0.27 9.48
CA MET A 112 7.40 -0.53 8.04
C MET A 112 6.13 -0.15 7.27
N LEU A 113 5.04 0.25 7.93
CA LEU A 113 3.70 0.32 7.32
C LEU A 113 3.26 -0.97 6.65
N GLY A 114 3.44 -2.07 7.37
CA GLY A 114 3.05 -3.40 6.98
C GLY A 114 4.17 -4.19 6.31
N ALA A 115 4.20 -5.49 6.56
CA ALA A 115 5.06 -6.42 5.84
C ALA A 115 4.25 -7.12 4.75
N HIS A 116 4.74 -7.10 3.51
CA HIS A 116 4.07 -7.79 2.40
C HIS A 116 4.07 -9.31 2.64
N ALA A 117 2.92 -9.95 2.49
CA ALA A 117 2.68 -11.31 2.99
C ALA A 117 1.84 -12.18 2.04
N GLN A 118 1.89 -11.88 0.74
CA GLN A 118 1.36 -12.79 -0.30
C GLN A 118 1.99 -14.19 -0.16
N VAL A 119 3.29 -14.20 0.12
CA VAL A 119 4.02 -15.36 0.63
C VAL A 119 4.25 -15.13 2.12
N LEU A 120 3.45 -15.78 2.97
CA LEU A 120 3.46 -15.51 4.42
C LEU A 120 4.85 -15.72 5.05
N SER A 121 5.61 -16.73 4.59
CA SER A 121 6.97 -16.97 5.09
C SER A 121 7.94 -15.82 4.85
N ALA A 122 7.80 -15.11 3.72
CA ALA A 122 8.62 -13.94 3.42
C ALA A 122 8.23 -12.75 4.32
N GLY A 123 6.93 -12.52 4.53
CA GLY A 123 6.43 -11.50 5.45
C GLY A 123 6.86 -11.75 6.90
N GLU A 124 6.77 -13.00 7.37
CA GLU A 124 7.27 -13.42 8.69
C GLU A 124 8.78 -13.15 8.83
N LEU A 125 9.57 -13.52 7.81
CA LEU A 125 11.02 -13.30 7.83
C LEU A 125 11.37 -11.81 7.81
N SER A 126 10.65 -11.00 7.02
CA SER A 126 10.86 -9.55 6.93
C SER A 126 10.66 -8.88 8.29
N VAL A 127 9.66 -9.32 9.06
CA VAL A 127 9.44 -8.85 10.44
C VAL A 127 10.52 -9.39 11.38
N ALA A 128 10.79 -10.69 11.36
CA ALA A 128 11.73 -11.33 12.30
C ALA A 128 13.16 -10.77 12.21
N LEU A 129 13.64 -10.42 11.02
CA LEU A 129 14.99 -9.85 10.81
C LEU A 129 15.21 -8.48 11.49
N ARG A 130 14.15 -7.83 11.96
CA ARG A 130 14.18 -6.51 12.60
C ARG A 130 13.94 -6.58 14.11
N LEU A 131 13.70 -7.78 14.64
CA LEU A 131 13.53 -8.03 16.06
C LEU A 131 14.89 -8.27 16.74
N PRO A 132 14.93 -8.30 18.09
CA PRO A 132 16.15 -8.64 18.83
C PRO A 132 16.77 -9.98 18.39
N PRO A 133 18.09 -10.16 18.56
CA PRO A 133 18.75 -11.43 18.27
C PRO A 133 18.05 -12.61 18.95
N GLY A 134 17.92 -13.72 18.22
CA GLY A 134 17.20 -14.92 18.69
C GLY A 134 15.72 -14.96 18.29
N ALA A 135 15.14 -13.83 17.85
CA ALA A 135 13.79 -13.82 17.30
C ALA A 135 13.70 -14.63 15.99
N THR A 136 12.56 -15.26 15.79
CA THR A 136 12.27 -16.17 14.69
C THR A 136 10.92 -15.86 14.05
N ARG A 137 10.59 -16.60 13.00
CA ARG A 137 9.25 -16.56 12.40
C ARG A 137 8.16 -17.06 13.37
N ALA A 138 8.52 -17.84 14.38
CA ALA A 138 7.55 -18.33 15.38
C ALA A 138 6.99 -17.19 16.21
N ASP A 139 7.81 -16.20 16.58
CA ASP A 139 7.38 -15.00 17.32
C ASP A 139 6.35 -14.19 16.51
N VAL A 140 6.56 -14.08 15.20
CA VAL A 140 5.62 -13.39 14.31
C VAL A 140 4.31 -14.16 14.17
N ARG A 141 4.36 -15.50 14.12
CA ARG A 141 3.15 -16.34 14.11
C ARG A 141 2.39 -16.26 15.42
N HIS A 142 3.08 -16.24 16.55
CA HIS A 142 2.47 -16.08 17.86
C HIS A 142 1.74 -14.74 17.95
N ALA A 143 2.39 -13.65 17.55
CA ALA A 143 1.77 -12.33 17.46
C ALA A 143 0.56 -12.26 16.53
N LEU A 144 0.57 -13.04 15.44
CA LEU A 144 -0.51 -13.08 14.44
C LEU A 144 -1.71 -13.94 14.88
N TRP A 145 -1.46 -15.16 15.37
CA TRP A 145 -2.50 -16.15 15.60
C TRP A 145 -2.90 -16.33 17.07
N THR A 146 -2.00 -16.02 18.00
CA THR A 146 -2.23 -16.17 19.45
C THR A 146 -2.53 -14.81 20.09
N ASP A 147 -1.58 -13.88 20.07
CA ASP A 147 -1.75 -12.59 20.75
C ASP A 147 -2.66 -11.61 19.99
N ARG A 148 -2.87 -11.87 18.70
CA ARG A 148 -3.65 -11.02 17.78
C ARG A 148 -3.18 -9.56 17.74
N THR A 149 -1.90 -9.30 18.04
CA THR A 149 -1.27 -7.99 17.89
C THR A 149 -0.94 -7.67 16.44
N LEU A 150 -0.84 -8.70 15.60
CA LEU A 150 -0.80 -8.62 14.15
C LEU A 150 -2.08 -9.18 13.52
N VAL A 151 -2.43 -8.63 12.37
CA VAL A 151 -3.49 -9.13 11.49
C VAL A 151 -2.94 -9.37 10.10
N LYS A 152 -3.32 -10.50 9.49
CA LYS A 152 -3.10 -10.75 8.06
C LYS A 152 -4.33 -10.29 7.31
N THR A 153 -4.18 -9.31 6.42
CA THR A 153 -5.29 -8.73 5.65
C THR A 153 -4.78 -8.14 4.34
N TYR A 154 -5.64 -7.48 3.57
CA TYR A 154 -5.27 -6.76 2.36
C TYR A 154 -4.91 -5.31 2.70
N GLY A 155 -3.72 -4.89 2.28
CA GLY A 155 -3.17 -3.55 2.51
C GLY A 155 -3.11 -2.72 1.21
N PRO A 156 -2.10 -1.84 1.07
CA PRO A 156 -1.87 -1.05 -0.14
C PRO A 156 -1.94 -1.88 -1.42
N ARG A 157 -2.49 -1.30 -2.49
CA ARG A 157 -2.61 -1.92 -3.82
C ARG A 157 -3.42 -3.23 -3.83
N GLY A 158 -4.18 -3.52 -2.78
CA GLY A 158 -4.97 -4.74 -2.66
C GLY A 158 -4.14 -6.01 -2.52
N THR A 159 -2.89 -5.93 -2.05
CA THR A 159 -2.05 -7.12 -1.79
C THR A 159 -2.05 -7.51 -0.31
N VAL A 160 -1.73 -8.76 -0.01
CA VAL A 160 -1.77 -9.27 1.37
C VAL A 160 -0.60 -8.72 2.19
N HIS A 161 -0.89 -8.26 3.40
CA HIS A 161 0.08 -7.71 4.35
C HIS A 161 -0.16 -8.24 5.77
N LEU A 162 0.90 -8.24 6.58
CA LEU A 162 0.82 -8.24 8.03
C LEU A 162 0.79 -6.79 8.51
N LEU A 163 -0.29 -6.40 9.20
CA LEU A 163 -0.49 -5.06 9.76
C LEU A 163 -0.61 -5.17 11.29
N PRO A 164 -0.23 -4.13 12.05
CA PRO A 164 -0.58 -4.06 13.47
C PRO A 164 -2.10 -3.97 13.61
N THR A 165 -2.69 -4.78 14.48
CA THR A 165 -4.14 -4.78 14.72
C THR A 165 -4.63 -3.41 15.19
N ALA A 166 -3.84 -2.74 16.04
CA ALA A 166 -4.14 -1.38 16.53
C ALA A 166 -4.19 -0.31 15.43
N ASP A 167 -3.53 -0.54 14.30
CA ASP A 167 -3.50 0.39 13.16
C ASP A 167 -4.62 0.09 12.15
N LEU A 168 -5.35 -1.03 12.30
CA LEU A 168 -6.33 -1.47 11.32
C LEU A 168 -7.50 -0.49 11.10
N PRO A 169 -8.04 0.20 12.13
CA PRO A 169 -9.03 1.27 11.91
C PRO A 169 -8.55 2.36 10.95
N MET A 170 -7.30 2.84 11.12
CA MET A 170 -6.69 3.83 10.21
C MET A 170 -6.50 3.23 8.82
N TRP A 171 -5.99 2.00 8.70
CA TRP A 171 -5.79 1.36 7.40
C TRP A 171 -7.10 1.24 6.62
N THR A 172 -8.15 0.74 7.27
CA THR A 172 -9.45 0.54 6.62
C THR A 172 -10.13 1.86 6.26
N GLY A 173 -10.07 2.86 7.14
CA GLY A 173 -10.57 4.21 6.85
C GLY A 173 -9.85 4.85 5.66
N ALA A 174 -8.51 4.81 5.66
CA ALA A 174 -7.72 5.42 4.61
C ALA A 174 -7.86 4.70 3.26
N LEU A 175 -7.79 3.36 3.25
CA LEU A 175 -7.91 2.56 2.02
C LEU A 175 -9.32 2.62 1.42
N SER A 176 -10.36 2.70 2.25
CA SER A 176 -11.74 2.89 1.78
C SER A 176 -11.97 4.29 1.19
N ALA A 177 -11.20 5.29 1.62
CA ALA A 177 -11.28 6.66 1.11
C ALA A 177 -10.47 6.90 -0.18
N VAL A 178 -9.63 5.95 -0.59
CA VAL A 178 -8.92 6.04 -1.88
C VAL A 178 -9.93 5.87 -3.01
N PRO A 179 -9.96 6.78 -4.00
CA PRO A 179 -10.87 6.64 -5.14
C PRO A 179 -10.62 5.33 -5.88
N ALA A 180 -11.69 4.56 -6.08
CA ALA A 180 -11.62 3.32 -6.84
C ALA A 180 -11.18 3.61 -8.28
N GLY A 181 -10.25 2.80 -8.78
CA GLY A 181 -9.87 2.81 -10.19
C GLY A 181 -10.96 2.20 -11.09
N LYS A 182 -10.76 2.28 -12.40
CA LYS A 182 -11.61 1.55 -13.36
C LYS A 182 -11.50 0.05 -13.08
N ASN A 183 -12.64 -0.63 -12.94
CA ASN A 183 -12.66 -2.08 -12.79
C ASN A 183 -12.10 -2.73 -14.09
N PRO A 184 -10.98 -3.49 -14.02
CA PRO A 184 -10.30 -4.01 -15.19
C PRO A 184 -10.99 -5.24 -15.80
N TRP A 185 -11.99 -5.83 -15.13
CA TRP A 185 -12.67 -7.04 -15.59
C TRP A 185 -13.54 -6.78 -16.82
N PRO A 186 -13.68 -7.74 -17.75
CA PRO A 186 -14.61 -7.65 -18.88
C PRO A 186 -16.07 -7.50 -18.42
N ASP A 187 -16.94 -6.94 -19.26
CA ASP A 187 -18.31 -6.58 -18.87
C ASP A 187 -19.12 -7.78 -18.35
N GLY A 188 -18.96 -8.98 -18.90
CA GLY A 188 -19.64 -10.21 -18.42
C GLY A 188 -19.14 -10.73 -17.06
N VAL A 189 -17.98 -10.28 -16.60
CA VAL A 189 -17.39 -10.65 -15.29
C VAL A 189 -17.61 -9.53 -14.27
N ARG A 190 -17.52 -8.29 -14.72
CA ARG A 190 -17.49 -7.08 -13.89
C ARG A 190 -18.73 -6.94 -13.02
N MET A 191 -18.52 -6.70 -11.73
CA MET A 191 -19.58 -6.27 -10.81
C MET A 191 -19.84 -4.76 -10.90
N THR A 192 -21.10 -4.36 -10.78
CA THR A 192 -21.49 -2.95 -10.60
C THR A 192 -21.10 -2.44 -9.20
N PRO A 193 -21.11 -1.11 -8.96
CA PRO A 193 -20.93 -0.57 -7.61
C PRO A 193 -21.95 -1.12 -6.60
N GLY A 194 -23.24 -1.20 -6.97
CA GLY A 194 -24.28 -1.75 -6.10
C GLY A 194 -24.04 -3.23 -5.76
N GLN A 195 -23.67 -4.05 -6.75
CA GLN A 195 -23.29 -5.44 -6.53
C GLN A 195 -22.04 -5.58 -5.63
N THR A 196 -21.11 -4.64 -5.74
CA THR A 196 -19.92 -4.59 -4.87
C THR A 196 -20.33 -4.32 -3.43
N ASP A 197 -21.20 -3.35 -3.19
CA ASP A 197 -21.69 -3.01 -1.86
C ASP A 197 -22.51 -4.17 -1.26
N GLU A 198 -23.36 -4.81 -2.04
CA GLU A 198 -24.15 -5.99 -1.65
C GLU A 198 -23.25 -7.16 -1.21
N VAL A 199 -22.22 -7.50 -2.00
CA VAL A 199 -21.28 -8.58 -1.64
C VAL A 199 -20.46 -8.22 -0.40
N VAL A 200 -20.01 -6.96 -0.26
CA VAL A 200 -19.27 -6.52 0.94
C VAL A 200 -20.14 -6.63 2.19
N ALA A 201 -21.42 -6.27 2.11
CA ALA A 201 -22.37 -6.46 3.20
C ALA A 201 -22.57 -7.95 3.52
N ALA A 202 -22.78 -8.79 2.50
CA ALA A 202 -22.91 -10.23 2.68
C ALA A 202 -21.68 -10.88 3.31
N VAL A 203 -20.46 -10.45 2.94
CA VAL A 203 -19.21 -10.89 3.57
C VAL A 203 -19.17 -10.52 5.05
N ARG A 204 -19.52 -9.27 5.38
CA ARG A 204 -19.54 -8.78 6.78
C ARG A 204 -20.50 -9.63 7.63
N ASP A 205 -21.70 -9.87 7.12
CA ASP A 205 -22.73 -10.62 7.83
C ASP A 205 -22.39 -12.11 7.94
N ALA A 206 -21.77 -12.70 6.91
CA ALA A 206 -21.34 -14.10 6.93
C ALA A 206 -20.20 -14.33 7.94
N LEU A 207 -19.29 -13.36 8.07
CA LEU A 207 -18.11 -13.45 8.94
C LEU A 207 -18.34 -12.91 10.36
N ALA A 208 -19.57 -12.55 10.72
CA ALA A 208 -19.91 -12.11 12.08
C ALA A 208 -19.79 -13.24 13.12
N GLY A 209 -19.82 -14.50 12.68
CA GLY A 209 -19.61 -15.68 13.51
C GLY A 209 -18.19 -16.24 13.40
N GLU A 210 -18.10 -17.56 13.20
CA GLU A 210 -16.83 -18.28 13.11
C GLU A 210 -16.08 -18.04 11.80
N PRO A 211 -14.74 -18.24 11.77
CA PRO A 211 -13.97 -18.18 10.54
C PRO A 211 -14.47 -19.19 9.49
N LEU A 212 -14.72 -18.71 8.28
CA LEU A 212 -15.21 -19.51 7.17
C LEU A 212 -14.10 -19.80 6.17
N THR A 213 -14.05 -21.03 5.66
CA THR A 213 -13.28 -21.35 4.46
C THR A 213 -13.85 -20.62 3.24
N VAL A 214 -13.09 -20.59 2.15
CA VAL A 214 -13.55 -19.88 0.94
C VAL A 214 -14.80 -20.49 0.31
N ASP A 215 -14.98 -21.81 0.42
CA ASP A 215 -16.15 -22.51 -0.11
C ASP A 215 -17.38 -22.22 0.77
N GLU A 216 -17.25 -22.34 2.10
CA GLU A 216 -18.30 -21.97 3.06
C GLU A 216 -18.70 -20.49 2.93
N LEU A 217 -17.72 -19.59 2.75
CA LEU A 217 -18.00 -18.17 2.52
C LEU A 217 -18.72 -17.95 1.18
N THR A 218 -18.42 -18.74 0.15
CA THR A 218 -19.11 -18.67 -1.14
C THR A 218 -20.58 -19.05 -0.97
N GLU A 219 -20.89 -20.13 -0.27
CA GLU A 219 -22.26 -20.56 0.04
C GLU A 219 -23.00 -19.48 0.84
N ALA A 220 -22.35 -18.92 1.86
CA ALA A 220 -22.91 -17.87 2.70
C ALA A 220 -23.21 -16.58 1.93
N ILE A 221 -22.34 -16.17 0.99
CA ILE A 221 -22.57 -15.00 0.13
C ILE A 221 -23.73 -15.29 -0.84
N VAL A 222 -23.73 -16.44 -1.51
CA VAL A 222 -24.80 -16.82 -2.44
C VAL A 222 -26.17 -16.84 -1.77
N ALA A 223 -26.26 -17.34 -0.53
CA ALA A 223 -27.50 -17.32 0.23
C ALA A 223 -28.04 -15.91 0.53
N ARG A 224 -27.16 -14.89 0.56
CA ARG A 224 -27.50 -13.49 0.90
C ARG A 224 -27.72 -12.61 -0.33
N THR A 225 -27.00 -12.86 -1.42
CA THR A 225 -27.02 -12.00 -2.62
C THR A 225 -27.67 -12.67 -3.83
N GLY A 226 -27.75 -14.00 -3.83
CA GLY A 226 -28.17 -14.81 -4.97
C GLY A 226 -27.00 -15.45 -5.75
N ALA A 227 -27.36 -16.40 -6.63
CA ALA A 227 -26.41 -17.28 -7.34
C ALA A 227 -25.35 -16.52 -8.17
N TRP A 228 -25.69 -15.33 -8.67
CA TRP A 228 -24.83 -14.52 -9.54
C TRP A 228 -23.45 -14.21 -8.90
N ALA A 229 -23.39 -14.07 -7.57
CA ALA A 229 -22.15 -13.77 -6.85
C ALA A 229 -21.22 -14.99 -6.77
N GLY A 230 -21.79 -16.20 -6.79
CA GLY A 230 -21.07 -17.48 -6.77
C GLY A 230 -20.69 -18.00 -8.16
N GLU A 231 -21.18 -17.37 -9.23
CA GLU A 231 -20.86 -17.79 -10.61
C GLU A 231 -19.36 -17.81 -10.84
N ARG A 232 -18.84 -18.94 -11.32
CA ARG A 232 -17.42 -19.17 -11.57
C ARG A 232 -17.00 -18.54 -12.91
N VAL A 233 -16.71 -17.24 -12.87
CA VAL A 233 -16.43 -16.44 -14.07
C VAL A 233 -15.02 -15.85 -14.12
N MET A 234 -14.27 -15.92 -13.02
CA MET A 234 -12.92 -15.37 -12.95
C MET A 234 -11.89 -16.46 -13.26
N GLU A 235 -11.07 -16.28 -14.29
CA GLU A 235 -10.00 -17.25 -14.60
C GLU A 235 -9.00 -17.39 -13.44
N ALA A 236 -8.66 -18.64 -13.08
CA ALA A 236 -7.63 -18.96 -12.10
C ALA A 236 -6.86 -20.24 -12.48
N PHE A 237 -5.86 -20.62 -11.68
CA PHE A 237 -4.83 -21.61 -12.07
C PHE A 237 -5.37 -23.04 -12.30
N GLN A 238 -6.45 -23.45 -11.63
CA GLN A 238 -7.01 -24.81 -11.75
C GLN A 238 -8.48 -24.82 -12.19
N ASP A 239 -9.25 -23.82 -11.75
CA ASP A 239 -10.68 -23.66 -12.06
C ASP A 239 -11.02 -22.17 -12.00
N LYS A 240 -12.21 -21.79 -12.45
CA LYS A 240 -12.70 -20.43 -12.35
C LYS A 240 -13.15 -20.12 -10.91
N TRP A 241 -12.76 -18.95 -10.43
CA TRP A 241 -13.20 -18.44 -9.13
C TRP A 241 -14.59 -17.80 -9.20
N PRO A 242 -15.35 -17.85 -8.08
CA PRO A 242 -16.64 -17.21 -7.99
C PRO A 242 -16.51 -15.69 -8.12
N ARG A 243 -17.50 -15.06 -8.76
CA ARG A 243 -17.53 -13.63 -9.11
C ARG A 243 -17.19 -12.71 -7.94
N TRP A 244 -17.68 -13.03 -6.73
CA TRP A 244 -17.45 -12.24 -5.51
C TRP A 244 -15.97 -12.05 -5.20
N ARG A 245 -15.07 -12.95 -5.64
CA ARG A 245 -13.63 -12.83 -5.35
C ARG A 245 -13.01 -11.56 -5.92
N GLN A 246 -13.63 -10.91 -6.90
CA GLN A 246 -13.22 -9.58 -7.42
C GLN A 246 -13.06 -8.54 -6.30
N VAL A 247 -13.92 -8.61 -5.28
CA VAL A 247 -14.03 -7.57 -4.25
C VAL A 247 -13.43 -8.00 -2.91
N THR A 248 -12.66 -9.10 -2.87
CA THR A 248 -12.04 -9.58 -1.62
C THR A 248 -11.17 -8.50 -0.96
N HIS A 249 -10.31 -7.84 -1.72
CA HIS A 249 -9.49 -6.75 -1.17
C HIS A 249 -10.34 -5.54 -0.76
N THR A 250 -11.39 -5.21 -1.53
CA THR A 250 -12.32 -4.12 -1.19
C THR A 250 -13.07 -4.39 0.11
N ALA A 251 -13.55 -5.61 0.31
CA ALA A 251 -14.22 -6.03 1.53
C ALA A 251 -13.26 -5.96 2.74
N ALA A 252 -11.99 -6.33 2.58
CA ALA A 252 -10.97 -6.14 3.60
C ALA A 252 -10.66 -4.67 3.89
N HIS A 253 -10.53 -3.82 2.84
CA HIS A 253 -10.33 -2.37 2.98
C HIS A 253 -11.49 -1.71 3.74
N ARG A 254 -12.71 -2.21 3.57
CA ARG A 254 -13.91 -1.75 4.29
C ARG A 254 -14.11 -2.41 5.66
N GLY A 255 -13.12 -3.18 6.14
CA GLY A 255 -13.15 -3.83 7.45
C GLY A 255 -14.10 -5.02 7.57
N ALA A 256 -14.59 -5.57 6.45
CA ALA A 256 -15.50 -6.72 6.45
C ALA A 256 -14.79 -8.07 6.56
N LEU A 257 -13.49 -8.17 6.20
CA LEU A 257 -12.72 -9.39 6.39
C LEU A 257 -11.24 -9.19 6.73
N ALA A 258 -10.69 -10.20 7.38
CA ALA A 258 -9.27 -10.50 7.48
C ALA A 258 -9.06 -12.00 7.32
N PHE A 259 -7.80 -12.44 7.16
CA PHE A 259 -7.48 -13.87 7.13
C PHE A 259 -7.57 -14.47 8.54
N GLY A 260 -8.19 -15.64 8.64
CA GLY A 260 -8.16 -16.49 9.84
C GLY A 260 -7.05 -17.56 9.78
N PRO A 261 -6.90 -18.35 10.85
CA PRO A 261 -6.06 -19.55 10.83
C PRO A 261 -6.56 -20.53 9.77
N ASN A 262 -5.64 -21.11 8.99
CA ASN A 262 -6.02 -22.11 7.99
C ASN A 262 -6.70 -23.32 8.64
N ARG A 263 -7.71 -23.87 7.98
CA ARG A 263 -8.31 -25.16 8.33
C ARG A 263 -7.70 -26.23 7.44
N GLY A 264 -6.66 -26.90 7.95
CA GLY A 264 -5.82 -27.78 7.14
C GLY A 264 -5.14 -26.99 6.00
N ARG A 265 -5.39 -27.41 4.75
CA ARG A 265 -4.88 -26.70 3.55
C ARG A 265 -5.72 -25.50 3.12
N ASN A 266 -6.90 -25.30 3.73
CA ASN A 266 -7.86 -24.31 3.28
C ASN A 266 -7.64 -22.98 3.99
N VAL A 267 -7.60 -21.90 3.20
CA VAL A 267 -7.63 -20.52 3.71
C VAL A 267 -8.99 -20.25 4.34
N THR A 268 -8.97 -19.55 5.48
CA THR A 268 -10.18 -19.04 6.12
C THR A 268 -10.16 -17.51 6.16
N TYR A 269 -11.36 -16.94 6.22
CA TYR A 269 -11.60 -15.53 6.48
C TYR A 269 -12.41 -15.38 7.76
N THR A 270 -12.22 -14.26 8.45
CA THR A 270 -12.90 -13.91 9.70
C THR A 270 -13.21 -12.43 9.72
N SER A 271 -14.17 -12.01 10.56
CA SER A 271 -14.30 -10.60 10.89
C SER A 271 -13.04 -10.10 11.61
N PRO A 272 -12.49 -8.93 11.23
CA PRO A 272 -11.39 -8.33 11.97
C PRO A 272 -11.82 -7.69 13.30
N GLY A 273 -13.12 -7.58 13.57
CA GLY A 273 -13.65 -7.02 14.83
C GLY A 273 -13.32 -5.54 15.06
N ILE A 274 -13.18 -4.76 13.98
CA ILE A 274 -12.83 -3.33 14.05
C ILE A 274 -13.94 -2.45 13.51
N THR A 275 -13.93 -1.20 13.96
CA THR A 275 -14.66 -0.10 13.33
C THR A 275 -13.66 0.73 12.52
N PRO A 276 -13.86 0.92 11.20
CA PRO A 276 -13.01 1.79 10.41
C PRO A 276 -12.98 3.21 10.97
N MET A 277 -11.80 3.84 10.95
CA MET A 277 -11.67 5.28 11.21
C MET A 277 -12.31 6.07 10.07
N ASP A 278 -12.83 7.26 10.34
CA ASP A 278 -13.33 8.13 9.28
C ASP A 278 -12.21 8.46 8.27
N GLY A 279 -12.55 8.51 6.98
CA GLY A 279 -11.59 8.74 5.92
C GLY A 279 -10.85 10.07 6.03
N GLN A 280 -11.52 11.12 6.50
CA GLN A 280 -10.94 12.46 6.67
C GLN A 280 -9.88 12.49 7.77
N ASP A 281 -9.98 11.62 8.78
CA ASP A 281 -8.98 11.48 9.84
C ASP A 281 -7.91 10.45 9.48
N ALA A 282 -8.31 9.35 8.84
CA ALA A 282 -7.45 8.23 8.50
C ALA A 282 -6.42 8.58 7.42
N LEU A 283 -6.79 9.38 6.42
CA LEU A 283 -5.88 9.80 5.34
C LEU A 283 -4.70 10.64 5.86
N PRO A 284 -4.90 11.74 6.62
CA PRO A 284 -3.81 12.47 7.26
C PRO A 284 -2.95 11.59 8.17
N ALA A 285 -3.56 10.69 8.95
CA ALA A 285 -2.84 9.78 9.82
C ALA A 285 -1.93 8.81 9.03
N LEU A 286 -2.44 8.26 7.91
CA LEU A 286 -1.67 7.38 7.03
C LEU A 286 -0.52 8.14 6.36
N VAL A 287 -0.76 9.35 5.83
CA VAL A 287 0.29 10.18 5.22
C VAL A 287 1.37 10.52 6.25
N HIS A 288 0.98 10.90 7.47
CA HIS A 288 1.94 11.16 8.54
C HIS A 288 2.82 9.94 8.82
N ARG A 289 2.21 8.76 8.99
CA ARG A 289 2.95 7.50 9.20
C ARG A 289 3.82 7.14 8.00
N TYR A 290 3.37 7.38 6.77
CA TYR A 290 4.13 7.14 5.55
C TYR A 290 5.37 8.02 5.48
N LEU A 291 5.23 9.31 5.76
CA LEU A 291 6.37 10.23 5.78
C LEU A 291 7.33 9.94 6.93
N ARG A 292 6.84 9.41 8.06
CA ARG A 292 7.70 8.91 9.14
C ARG A 292 8.48 7.67 8.69
N ALA A 293 7.87 6.71 8.00
CA ALA A 293 8.55 5.49 7.57
C ALA A 293 9.49 5.71 6.36
N TYR A 294 9.07 6.54 5.41
CA TYR A 294 9.65 6.63 4.07
C TYR A 294 10.05 8.04 3.64
N GLY A 295 9.74 9.09 4.40
CA GLY A 295 10.09 10.46 4.04
C GLY A 295 11.62 10.73 4.03
N PRO A 296 12.11 11.77 3.34
CA PRO A 296 11.36 12.67 2.47
C PRO A 296 10.75 11.95 1.27
N ALA A 297 9.54 12.34 0.87
CA ALA A 297 8.84 11.72 -0.25
C ALA A 297 7.93 12.72 -0.97
N THR A 298 7.63 12.46 -2.23
CA THR A 298 6.71 13.26 -3.02
C THR A 298 5.28 12.69 -2.98
N PRO A 299 4.24 13.46 -3.35
CA PRO A 299 2.90 12.93 -3.52
C PRO A 299 2.84 11.79 -4.56
N GLY A 300 3.70 11.83 -5.58
CA GLY A 300 3.81 10.77 -6.59
C GLY A 300 4.37 9.46 -6.04
N ASP A 301 5.30 9.53 -5.08
CA ASP A 301 5.82 8.34 -4.40
C ASP A 301 4.76 7.70 -3.50
N PHE A 302 3.99 8.53 -2.79
CA PHE A 302 2.85 8.07 -2.00
C PHE A 302 1.77 7.43 -2.87
N ALA A 303 1.41 8.06 -3.99
CA ALA A 303 0.43 7.51 -4.94
C ALA A 303 0.86 6.14 -5.46
N ARG A 304 2.12 6.01 -5.88
CA ARG A 304 2.70 4.75 -6.37
C ARG A 304 2.69 3.67 -5.29
N TRP A 305 3.08 4.02 -4.07
CA TRP A 305 3.07 3.09 -2.95
C TRP A 305 1.64 2.65 -2.60
N LEU A 306 0.69 3.58 -2.49
CA LEU A 306 -0.68 3.23 -2.08
C LEU A 306 -1.46 2.49 -3.19
N GLY A 307 -1.11 2.75 -4.45
CA GLY A 307 -1.90 2.35 -5.62
C GLY A 307 -3.03 3.34 -5.91
N ALA A 308 -2.83 4.62 -5.61
CA ALA A 308 -3.84 5.67 -5.71
C ALA A 308 -3.65 6.55 -6.96
N PRO A 309 -4.71 7.26 -7.41
CA PRO A 309 -4.59 8.20 -8.53
C PRO A 309 -3.59 9.35 -8.22
N PRO A 310 -2.63 9.66 -9.11
CA PRO A 310 -1.62 10.70 -8.84
C PRO A 310 -2.21 12.08 -8.54
N ALA A 311 -3.24 12.49 -9.29
CA ALA A 311 -3.91 13.78 -9.09
C ALA A 311 -4.64 13.86 -7.74
N TRP A 312 -5.17 12.73 -7.25
CA TRP A 312 -5.80 12.67 -5.93
C TRP A 312 -4.75 12.83 -4.82
N ALA A 313 -3.61 12.14 -4.92
CA ALA A 313 -2.53 12.26 -3.94
C ALA A 313 -1.92 13.67 -3.93
N ALA A 314 -1.78 14.30 -5.09
CA ALA A 314 -1.32 15.68 -5.19
C ALA A 314 -2.24 16.65 -4.42
N ARG A 315 -3.56 16.55 -4.61
CA ARG A 315 -4.54 17.35 -3.85
C ARG A 315 -4.46 17.10 -2.35
N LEU A 316 -4.43 15.83 -1.94
CA LEU A 316 -4.29 15.45 -0.53
C LEU A 316 -3.06 16.10 0.12
N PHE A 317 -1.91 16.09 -0.57
CA PHE A 317 -0.69 16.72 -0.05
C PHE A 317 -0.79 18.24 -0.02
N THR A 318 -1.40 18.88 -1.04
CA THR A 318 -1.69 20.32 -1.02
C THR A 318 -2.53 20.71 0.19
N ASP A 319 -3.61 19.97 0.46
CA ASP A 319 -4.51 20.25 1.58
C ASP A 319 -3.80 20.06 2.93
N LEU A 320 -2.99 18.99 3.05
CA LEU A 320 -2.18 18.75 4.24
C LEU A 320 -1.10 19.82 4.45
N ALA A 321 -0.50 20.33 3.38
CA ALA A 321 0.48 21.42 3.46
C ALA A 321 -0.20 22.74 3.87
N ALA A 322 -1.35 23.07 3.29
CA ALA A 322 -2.14 24.24 3.65
C ALA A 322 -2.61 24.20 5.12
N GLY A 323 -2.92 23.01 5.64
CA GLY A 323 -3.22 22.77 7.05
C GLY A 323 -2.00 22.61 7.96
N ASP A 324 -0.79 22.88 7.46
CA ASP A 324 0.49 22.73 8.18
C ASP A 324 0.66 21.34 8.83
N ARG A 325 0.17 20.27 8.20
CA ARG A 325 0.25 18.88 8.69
C ARG A 325 1.50 18.15 8.20
N ILE A 326 2.18 18.72 7.20
CA ILE A 326 3.43 18.22 6.63
C ILE A 326 4.39 19.40 6.42
N THR A 327 5.69 19.12 6.42
CA THR A 327 6.73 20.15 6.27
C THR A 327 7.50 19.90 4.99
N GLU A 328 7.66 20.95 4.19
CA GLU A 328 8.48 20.90 2.98
C GLU A 328 9.97 20.88 3.35
N VAL A 329 10.74 20.07 2.63
CA VAL A 329 12.19 20.01 2.67
C VAL A 329 12.74 19.96 1.25
N THR A 330 14.01 20.33 1.08
CA THR A 330 14.72 20.09 -0.18
C THR A 330 15.37 18.72 -0.09
N PHE A 331 14.99 17.80 -0.96
CA PHE A 331 15.57 16.46 -1.05
C PHE A 331 16.22 16.30 -2.41
N GLU A 332 17.55 16.17 -2.44
CA GLU A 332 18.33 16.06 -3.67
C GLU A 332 18.04 17.20 -4.65
N GLY A 333 17.97 18.43 -4.13
CA GLY A 333 17.70 19.64 -4.92
C GLY A 333 16.24 19.81 -5.38
N ALA A 334 15.33 18.90 -5.03
CA ALA A 334 13.92 18.98 -5.39
C ALA A 334 13.00 19.10 -4.15
N PRO A 335 11.81 19.71 -4.26
CA PRO A 335 10.85 19.75 -3.16
C PRO A 335 10.34 18.35 -2.79
N ALA A 336 10.34 18.05 -1.50
CA ALA A 336 9.76 16.84 -0.93
C ALA A 336 9.13 17.12 0.43
N TRP A 337 8.38 16.16 0.95
CA TRP A 337 7.65 16.31 2.20
C TRP A 337 8.18 15.40 3.29
N VAL A 338 8.18 15.89 4.52
CA VAL A 338 8.32 15.10 5.75
C VAL A 338 7.10 15.32 6.65
N ALA A 339 6.90 14.43 7.61
CA ALA A 339 5.89 14.64 8.65
C ALA A 339 6.16 15.94 9.41
N ARG A 340 5.12 16.61 9.90
CA ARG A 340 5.27 17.81 10.73
C ARG A 340 6.22 17.54 11.90
N GLY A 341 7.16 18.46 12.14
CA GLY A 341 8.16 18.32 13.20
C GLY A 341 9.26 17.29 12.90
N ASP A 342 9.32 16.74 11.68
CA ASP A 342 10.28 15.71 11.28
C ASP A 342 11.32 16.17 10.25
N ALA A 343 11.60 17.47 10.23
CA ALA A 343 12.57 18.10 9.34
C ALA A 343 14.03 18.02 9.84
N SER A 344 14.26 17.42 11.02
CA SER A 344 15.61 17.22 11.55
C SER A 344 16.27 15.98 10.93
N PHE A 345 17.42 16.19 10.29
CA PHE A 345 18.30 15.16 9.76
C PHE A 345 19.68 15.34 10.38
N PRO A 346 19.89 14.89 11.62
CA PRO A 346 21.18 15.04 12.28
C PRO A 346 22.27 14.36 11.45
N ASP A 347 23.47 14.93 11.47
CA ASP A 347 24.65 14.32 10.86
C ASP A 347 24.90 12.97 11.52
N ARG A 348 24.47 11.93 10.80
CA ARG A 348 24.77 10.54 11.11
C ARG A 348 25.70 10.05 10.04
N GLU A 349 26.63 9.20 10.44
CA GLU A 349 27.37 8.40 9.48
C GLU A 349 26.39 7.73 8.52
N PRO A 350 26.68 7.73 7.21
CA PRO A 350 25.91 6.97 6.25
C PRO A 350 25.76 5.52 6.71
N ALA A 351 24.65 4.88 6.36
CA ALA A 351 24.50 3.46 6.62
C ALA A 351 25.60 2.68 5.89
N ARG A 352 26.32 1.83 6.63
CA ARG A 352 27.40 0.98 6.12
C ARG A 352 27.05 -0.50 6.34
N GLY A 353 27.61 -1.36 5.51
CA GLY A 353 27.47 -2.82 5.61
C GLY A 353 26.43 -3.42 4.66
N VAL A 354 26.26 -4.73 4.78
CA VAL A 354 25.35 -5.52 3.94
C VAL A 354 24.17 -6.00 4.76
N ARG A 355 22.96 -5.86 4.21
CA ARG A 355 21.72 -6.44 4.76
C ARG A 355 21.06 -7.32 3.71
N LEU A 356 20.81 -8.57 4.08
CA LEU A 356 20.06 -9.52 3.26
C LEU A 356 18.59 -9.44 3.68
N LEU A 357 17.75 -8.97 2.77
CA LEU A 357 16.31 -8.85 2.98
C LEU A 357 15.59 -9.87 2.08
N PRO A 358 14.43 -10.40 2.51
CA PRO A 358 13.61 -11.22 1.65
C PRO A 358 13.11 -10.42 0.43
N TYR A 359 12.64 -11.14 -0.59
CA TYR A 359 12.21 -10.55 -1.87
C TYR A 359 11.05 -9.55 -1.76
N PHE A 360 10.28 -9.56 -0.66
CA PHE A 360 9.19 -8.61 -0.39
C PHE A 360 9.22 -8.06 1.04
#